data_AF-A0A183LQJ6-F1
#
_entry.id   AF-A0A183LQJ6-F1
#
_cell.length_a   1.000
_cell.length_b   1.000
_cell.length_c   1.000
_cell.angle_alpha   90.00
_cell.angle_beta   90.00
_cell.angle_gamma   90.00
#
_symmetry.space_group_name_H-M   'P 1'
#
loop_
_entity.id
_entity.type
_entity.pdbx_description
1 polymer ?
#
loop_
_entity_poly.entity_id
_entity_poly.type
_entity_poly.pdbx_seq_one_letter_code
_entity_poly.pdbx_strand_id
1 'polypeptide(L)'
;MVVSICLLTLLAYNTLMRKPIETQVLIPVMPGINLPTSHLGFYALTLLICAFIHEAGHALAAVRERVRLHGFGIFVFGFYPGAFVDLNTADLQSLSPFCQLRVYCAGVWHNAVIAVISIIIFYLLPFLLSPGYHVGTGVGVTYLREDSVVTGYRGLALGDAITRVNSCPVNQQSDWFKCLEEAYIHPSGYCVSGAYLSMIDNKASVPRRSLSAIVSVNKLDENDSFESVSNQNKLNEDCCTVQSASTHLCFTYTTPTKLSSTSRRYACLPARAVTERTSCNVTSDCGNLGAMRGNNNGIQSESLGVISTRSMYCVVPSPPDNSTRLVRLVHNRHKAPAILFLGPLEDLVASIGVSDYVPRWPSILSPNLPSFLGLLCT
;
A
#
# COMPACT_ATOMS: atom_id res chain seq x y z
N MET A 1 -7.38 -2.54 -48.17
CA MET A 1 -8.52 -2.29 -47.25
C MET A 1 -9.09 -3.56 -46.64
N VAL A 2 -9.52 -4.57 -47.41
CA VAL A 2 -10.13 -5.81 -46.87
C VAL A 2 -9.23 -6.56 -45.88
N VAL A 3 -7.94 -6.74 -46.22
CA VAL A 3 -6.96 -7.36 -45.32
C VAL A 3 -6.81 -6.58 -44.02
N SER A 4 -6.74 -5.24 -44.10
CA SER A 4 -6.64 -4.37 -42.93
C SER A 4 -7.89 -4.45 -42.05
N ILE A 5 -9.08 -4.51 -42.66
CA ILE A 5 -10.35 -4.65 -41.92
C ILE A 5 -10.42 -6.00 -41.23
N CYS A 6 -10.06 -7.09 -41.93
CA CYS A 6 -10.07 -8.45 -41.38
C CYS A 6 -9.06 -8.61 -40.24
N LEU A 7 -7.89 -7.97 -40.36
CA LEU A 7 -6.84 -8.01 -39.34
C LEU A 7 -7.23 -7.17 -38.11
N LEU A 8 -7.85 -6.00 -38.31
CA LEU A 8 -8.38 -5.17 -37.22
C LEU A 8 -9.56 -5.82 -36.49
N THR A 9 -10.48 -6.48 -37.21
CA THR A 9 -11.61 -7.19 -36.59
C THR A 9 -11.13 -8.43 -35.83
N LEU A 10 -10.15 -9.17 -36.35
CA LEU A 10 -9.52 -10.29 -35.64
C LEU A 10 -8.81 -9.84 -34.36
N LEU A 11 -8.07 -8.72 -34.41
CA LEU A 11 -7.42 -8.10 -33.25
C LEU A 11 -8.42 -7.67 -32.17
N ALA A 12 -9.51 -7.01 -32.59
CA ALA A 12 -10.58 -6.58 -31.69
C ALA A 12 -11.27 -7.79 -31.02
N TYR A 13 -11.61 -8.82 -31.79
CA TYR A 13 -12.22 -10.06 -31.28
C TYR A 13 -11.32 -10.76 -30.25
N ASN A 14 -10.04 -10.90 -30.57
CA ASN A 14 -9.05 -11.54 -29.71
C ASN A 14 -8.83 -10.77 -28.39
N THR A 15 -8.79 -9.44 -28.45
CA THR A 15 -8.64 -8.58 -27.27
C THR A 15 -9.89 -8.62 -26.38
N LEU A 16 -11.08 -8.64 -26.98
CA LEU A 16 -12.35 -8.72 -26.25
C LEU A 16 -12.51 -10.08 -25.54
N MET A 17 -12.03 -11.17 -26.15
CA MET A 17 -12.15 -12.52 -25.61
C MET A 17 -11.06 -12.89 -24.58
N ARG A 18 -10.19 -11.95 -24.17
CA ARG A 18 -9.14 -12.13 -23.15
C ARG A 18 -8.31 -13.41 -23.29
N LYS A 19 -8.09 -13.90 -24.53
CA LYS A 19 -7.21 -15.05 -24.75
C LYS A 19 -5.76 -14.61 -24.55
N PRO A 20 -4.90 -15.39 -23.84
CA PRO A 20 -3.48 -15.07 -23.76
C PRO A 20 -2.88 -15.27 -25.15
N ILE A 21 -2.40 -14.19 -25.76
CA ILE A 21 -1.84 -14.21 -27.11
C ILE A 21 -0.41 -13.73 -27.00
N GLU A 22 0.53 -14.67 -27.03
CA GLU A 22 1.96 -14.39 -26.85
C GLU A 22 2.59 -13.56 -27.98
N THR A 23 1.86 -13.23 -29.05
CA THR A 23 2.41 -12.54 -30.24
C THR A 23 1.43 -11.55 -30.88
N GLN A 24 0.85 -10.62 -30.12
CA GLN A 24 0.23 -9.42 -30.72
C GLN A 24 1.28 -8.33 -30.93
N VAL A 25 1.57 -8.01 -32.20
CA VAL A 25 2.47 -6.91 -32.61
C VAL A 25 1.85 -5.53 -32.32
N LEU A 26 0.51 -5.45 -32.27
CA LEU A 26 -0.26 -4.24 -31.99
C LEU A 26 -1.41 -4.60 -31.04
N ILE A 27 -1.33 -4.16 -29.79
CA ILE A 27 -2.40 -4.31 -28.81
C ILE A 27 -3.24 -3.02 -28.86
N PRO A 28 -4.50 -3.06 -29.33
CA PRO A 28 -5.35 -1.88 -29.33
C PRO A 28 -5.67 -1.47 -27.88
N VAL A 29 -5.41 -0.21 -27.53
CA VAL A 29 -5.75 0.32 -26.19
C VAL A 29 -7.26 0.50 -26.10
N MET A 30 -7.90 -0.26 -25.22
CA MET A 30 -9.34 -0.26 -24.96
C MET A 30 -9.63 0.09 -23.49
N PRO A 31 -10.15 1.32 -23.23
CA PRO A 31 -10.54 1.75 -21.89
C PRO A 31 -11.51 0.78 -21.22
N GLY A 32 -11.25 0.44 -19.96
CA GLY A 32 -12.05 -0.50 -19.16
C GLY A 32 -11.73 -1.99 -19.38
N ILE A 33 -10.95 -2.34 -20.42
CA ILE A 33 -10.53 -3.73 -20.68
C ILE A 33 -9.05 -3.91 -20.35
N ASN A 34 -8.17 -3.18 -21.04
CA ASN A 34 -6.72 -3.23 -20.83
C ASN A 34 -6.16 -1.96 -20.18
N LEU A 35 -6.98 -0.90 -20.09
CA LEU A 35 -6.62 0.35 -19.44
C LEU A 35 -7.65 0.71 -18.36
N PRO A 36 -7.25 0.92 -17.09
CA PRO A 36 -8.18 1.38 -16.07
C PRO A 36 -8.78 2.75 -16.46
N THR A 37 -10.09 2.92 -16.25
CA THR A 37 -10.82 4.13 -16.64
C THR A 37 -10.31 5.40 -15.97
N SER A 38 -9.71 5.28 -14.79
CA SER A 38 -9.02 6.37 -14.09
C SER A 38 -7.84 6.95 -14.89
N HIS A 39 -7.21 6.17 -15.77
CA HIS A 39 -6.11 6.64 -16.59
C HIS A 39 -6.55 7.23 -17.93
N LEU A 40 -7.83 7.10 -18.30
CA LEU A 40 -8.34 7.53 -19.59
C LEU A 40 -8.06 9.02 -19.89
N GLY A 41 -8.20 9.88 -18.87
CA GLY A 41 -7.92 11.31 -19.01
C GLY A 41 -6.46 11.61 -19.36
N PHE A 42 -5.51 10.89 -18.73
CA PHE A 42 -4.09 11.04 -19.02
C PHE A 42 -3.77 10.57 -20.43
N TYR A 43 -4.32 9.44 -20.86
CA TYR A 43 -4.16 8.93 -22.22
C TYR A 43 -4.73 9.87 -23.27
N ALA A 44 -5.93 10.42 -23.05
CA ALA A 44 -6.53 11.39 -23.96
C ALA A 44 -5.66 12.66 -24.09
N LEU A 45 -5.12 13.15 -22.97
CA LEU A 45 -4.21 14.29 -22.96
C LEU A 45 -2.91 13.98 -23.71
N THR A 46 -2.28 12.82 -23.45
CA THR A 46 -1.05 12.39 -24.13
C THR A 46 -1.27 12.23 -25.64
N LEU A 47 -2.39 11.61 -26.06
CA LEU A 47 -2.75 11.47 -27.46
C LEU A 47 -2.93 12.82 -28.15
N LEU A 48 -3.60 13.78 -27.50
CA LEU A 48 -3.77 15.12 -28.04
C LEU A 48 -2.42 15.83 -28.23
N ILE A 49 -1.52 15.76 -27.25
CA ILE A 49 -0.19 16.38 -27.32
C ILE A 49 0.63 15.73 -28.45
N CYS A 50 0.66 14.40 -28.52
CA CYS A 50 1.36 13.67 -29.58
C CYS A 50 0.78 13.99 -30.96
N ALA A 51 -0.55 14.00 -31.12
CA ALA A 51 -1.20 14.33 -32.38
C ALA A 51 -0.87 15.77 -32.80
N PHE A 52 -0.91 16.72 -31.87
CA PHE A 52 -0.56 18.11 -32.17
C PHE A 52 0.89 18.23 -32.67
N ILE A 53 1.86 17.60 -31.99
CA ILE A 53 3.26 17.66 -32.40
C ILE A 53 3.51 16.89 -33.70
N HIS A 54 2.77 15.79 -33.94
CA HIS A 54 2.79 15.03 -35.19
C HIS A 54 2.44 15.91 -36.39
N GLU A 55 1.30 16.60 -36.32
CA GLU A 55 0.82 17.49 -37.38
C GLU A 55 1.72 18.73 -37.51
N ALA A 56 2.24 19.26 -36.40
CA ALA A 56 3.24 20.32 -36.42
C ALA A 56 4.52 19.88 -37.14
N GLY A 57 4.91 18.61 -37.01
CA GLY A 57 6.03 18.01 -37.74
C GLY A 57 5.81 18.01 -39.25
N HIS A 58 4.62 17.61 -39.70
CA HIS A 58 4.23 17.71 -41.11
C HIS A 58 4.26 19.15 -41.61
N ALA A 59 3.68 20.08 -40.84
CA ALA A 59 3.66 21.50 -41.18
C ALA A 59 5.08 22.09 -41.32
N LEU A 60 5.97 21.79 -40.37
CA LEU A 60 7.35 22.28 -40.38
C LEU A 60 8.14 21.76 -41.58
N ALA A 61 7.97 20.49 -41.93
CA ALA A 61 8.60 19.90 -43.10
C ALA A 61 8.04 20.49 -44.41
N ALA A 62 6.73 20.72 -44.48
CA ALA A 62 6.08 21.34 -45.63
C ALA A 62 6.58 22.77 -45.88
N VAL A 63 6.69 23.58 -44.82
CA VAL A 63 7.24 24.94 -44.91
C VAL A 63 8.69 24.93 -45.41
N ARG A 64 9.50 23.97 -44.95
CA ARG A 64 10.89 23.81 -45.41
C ARG A 64 10.97 23.48 -46.91
N GLU A 65 10.05 22.67 -47.43
CA GLU A 65 9.95 22.32 -48.85
C GLU A 65 9.12 23.35 -49.66
N ARG A 66 8.81 24.51 -49.08
CA ARG A 66 8.04 25.63 -49.69
C ARG A 66 6.62 25.25 -50.15
N VAL A 67 6.00 24.29 -49.47
CA VAL A 67 4.59 23.93 -49.68
C VAL A 67 3.69 24.88 -48.89
N ARG A 68 2.60 25.34 -49.49
CA ARG A 68 1.61 26.19 -48.82
C ARG A 68 0.71 25.39 -47.88
N LEU A 69 0.45 25.96 -46.71
CA LEU A 69 -0.49 25.48 -45.72
C LEU A 69 -1.87 26.10 -45.96
N HIS A 70 -2.92 25.28 -46.04
CA HIS A 70 -4.30 25.76 -46.12
C HIS A 70 -4.91 26.00 -44.74
N GLY A 71 -4.53 25.20 -43.75
CA GLY A 71 -4.99 25.37 -42.38
C GLY A 71 -4.45 24.30 -41.43
N PHE A 72 -4.76 24.44 -40.15
CA PHE A 72 -4.53 23.42 -39.12
C PHE A 72 -5.68 23.48 -38.12
N GLY A 73 -5.95 22.37 -37.43
CA GLY A 73 -7.04 22.31 -36.47
C GLY A 73 -6.95 21.14 -35.52
N ILE A 74 -7.83 21.17 -34.52
CA ILE A 74 -8.06 20.08 -33.56
C ILE A 74 -9.50 19.61 -33.78
N PHE A 75 -9.71 18.31 -33.76
CA PHE A 75 -11.02 17.69 -33.81
C PHE A 75 -11.17 16.65 -32.71
N VAL A 76 -12.41 16.37 -32.33
CA VAL A 76 -12.72 15.30 -31.38
C VAL A 76 -13.72 14.37 -32.06
N PHE A 77 -13.37 13.10 -32.19
CA PHE A 77 -14.24 12.06 -32.72
C PHE A 77 -14.58 11.06 -31.62
N GLY A 78 -15.78 11.16 -31.04
CA GLY A 78 -16.15 10.40 -29.85
C GLY A 78 -15.26 10.79 -28.65
N PHE A 79 -14.46 9.85 -28.15
CA PHE A 79 -13.50 10.07 -27.05
C PHE A 79 -12.05 10.29 -27.54
N TYR A 80 -11.83 10.29 -28.86
CA TYR A 80 -10.51 10.42 -29.45
C TYR A 80 -10.23 11.88 -29.84
N PRO A 81 -9.30 12.57 -29.14
CA PRO A 81 -8.82 13.88 -29.57
C PRO A 81 -7.78 13.71 -30.69
N GLY A 82 -7.95 14.42 -31.79
CA GLY A 82 -7.05 14.42 -32.93
C GLY A 82 -6.68 15.83 -33.37
N ALA A 83 -5.58 15.96 -34.10
CA ALA A 83 -5.18 17.17 -34.79
C ALA A 83 -5.06 16.88 -36.28
N PHE A 84 -5.14 17.90 -37.12
CA PHE A 84 -4.86 17.77 -38.55
C PHE A 84 -4.16 19.03 -39.08
N VAL A 85 -3.30 18.85 -40.07
CA VAL A 85 -2.80 19.92 -40.94
C VAL A 85 -3.29 19.72 -42.37
N ASP A 86 -3.79 20.78 -42.98
CA ASP A 86 -4.23 20.79 -44.38
C ASP A 86 -3.14 21.43 -45.26
N LEU A 87 -2.64 20.65 -46.21
CA LEU A 87 -1.51 20.98 -47.07
C LEU A 87 -1.97 21.05 -48.53
N ASN A 88 -1.44 22.01 -49.29
CA ASN A 88 -1.77 22.10 -50.72
C ASN A 88 -1.25 20.88 -51.49
N THR A 89 -2.17 20.03 -51.96
CA THR A 89 -1.86 18.79 -52.67
C THR A 89 -1.17 19.02 -54.01
N ALA A 90 -1.49 20.11 -54.73
CA ALA A 90 -0.85 20.43 -56.00
C ALA A 90 0.63 20.80 -55.82
N ASP A 91 0.94 21.60 -54.79
CA ASP A 91 2.32 21.96 -54.47
C ASP A 91 3.09 20.72 -53.98
N LEU A 92 2.47 19.85 -53.17
CA LEU A 92 3.05 18.59 -52.70
C LEU A 92 3.39 17.62 -53.84
N GLN A 93 2.48 17.42 -54.80
CA GLN A 93 2.69 16.50 -55.93
C GLN A 93 3.74 17.01 -56.91
N SER A 94 3.99 18.33 -56.95
CA SER A 94 5.04 18.92 -57.77
C SER A 94 6.46 18.67 -57.24
N LEU A 95 6.60 18.30 -55.96
CA LEU A 95 7.88 18.03 -55.33
C LEU A 95 8.51 16.72 -55.81
N SER A 96 9.84 16.60 -55.67
CA SER A 96 10.52 15.33 -55.89
C SER A 96 10.07 14.24 -54.91
N PRO A 97 10.12 12.94 -55.27
CA PRO A 97 9.68 11.85 -54.39
C PRO A 97 10.34 11.84 -53.01
N PHE A 98 11.62 12.24 -52.93
CA PHE A 98 12.34 12.32 -51.65
C PHE A 98 11.91 13.51 -50.78
N CYS A 99 11.48 14.61 -51.39
CA CYS A 99 10.90 15.74 -50.65
C CYS A 99 9.52 15.36 -50.11
N GLN A 100 8.68 14.72 -50.94
CA GLN A 100 7.36 14.24 -50.54
C GLN A 100 7.47 13.26 -49.36
N LEU A 101 8.37 12.27 -49.46
CA LEU A 101 8.60 11.30 -48.39
C LEU A 101 9.03 11.97 -47.08
N ARG A 102 9.88 13.01 -47.14
CA ARG A 102 10.29 13.76 -45.94
C ARG A 102 9.10 14.43 -45.27
N VAL A 103 8.18 15.03 -46.02
CA VAL A 103 6.96 15.62 -45.46
C VAL A 103 6.06 14.53 -44.87
N TYR A 104 5.82 13.42 -45.58
CA TYR A 104 5.00 12.31 -45.09
C TYR A 104 5.57 11.57 -43.88
N CYS A 105 6.90 11.50 -43.73
CA CYS A 105 7.53 10.86 -42.57
C CYS A 105 7.76 11.83 -41.40
N ALA A 106 7.58 13.14 -41.59
CA ALA A 106 7.91 14.14 -40.59
C ALA A 106 7.11 13.97 -39.29
N GLY A 107 5.79 13.72 -39.37
CA GLY A 107 4.97 13.49 -38.17
C GLY A 107 5.41 12.25 -37.39
N VAL A 108 5.62 11.13 -38.09
CA VAL A 108 6.10 9.88 -37.49
C VAL A 108 7.45 10.08 -36.80
N TRP A 109 8.38 10.80 -37.44
CA TRP A 109 9.67 11.15 -36.87
C TRP A 109 9.55 11.92 -35.56
N HIS A 110 8.69 12.95 -35.49
CA HIS A 110 8.52 13.72 -34.26
C HIS A 110 7.93 12.88 -33.12
N ASN A 111 6.98 11.99 -33.42
CA ASN A 111 6.47 11.05 -32.42
C ASN A 111 7.55 10.08 -31.93
N ALA A 112 8.41 9.59 -32.82
CA ALA A 112 9.54 8.75 -32.43
C ALA A 112 10.52 9.51 -31.51
N VAL A 113 10.80 10.78 -31.81
CA VAL A 113 11.63 11.65 -30.96
C VAL A 113 10.99 11.87 -29.59
N ILE A 114 9.68 12.17 -29.54
CA ILE A 114 8.94 12.30 -28.27
C ILE A 114 9.05 11.02 -27.47
N ALA A 115 8.83 9.85 -28.08
CA ALA A 115 8.91 8.57 -27.40
C ALA A 115 10.31 8.34 -26.78
N VAL A 116 11.38 8.62 -27.52
CA VAL A 116 12.76 8.52 -27.00
C VAL A 116 12.98 9.50 -25.83
N ILE A 117 12.51 10.74 -25.96
CA ILE A 117 12.62 11.74 -24.88
C ILE A 117 11.83 11.29 -23.64
N SER A 118 10.60 10.79 -23.80
CA SER A 118 9.77 10.28 -22.70
C SER A 118 10.44 9.12 -21.97
N ILE A 119 11.05 8.19 -22.71
CA ILE A 119 11.82 7.08 -22.11
C ILE A 119 13.01 7.62 -21.29
N ILE A 120 13.76 8.58 -21.84
CA ILE A 120 14.89 9.19 -21.13
C ILE A 120 14.39 9.89 -19.85
N ILE A 121 13.32 10.68 -19.94
CA ILE A 121 12.72 11.37 -18.78
C ILE A 121 12.22 10.37 -17.74
N PHE A 122 11.59 9.27 -18.15
CA PHE A 122 11.11 8.23 -17.25
C PHE A 122 12.24 7.65 -16.39
N TYR A 123 13.38 7.29 -17.00
CA TYR A 123 14.54 6.78 -16.27
C TYR A 123 15.24 7.85 -15.43
N LEU A 124 15.19 9.12 -15.85
CA LEU A 124 15.75 10.24 -15.08
C LEU A 124 14.81 10.76 -13.99
N LEU A 125 13.55 10.31 -13.95
CA LEU A 125 12.51 10.81 -13.05
C LEU A 125 12.91 10.74 -11.56
N PRO A 126 13.54 9.65 -11.05
CA PRO A 126 13.99 9.60 -9.66
C PRO A 126 15.01 10.70 -9.33
N PHE A 127 15.90 11.03 -10.28
CA PHE A 127 16.90 12.08 -10.12
C PHE A 127 16.25 13.47 -10.17
N LEU A 128 15.35 13.71 -11.13
CA LEU A 128 14.61 14.97 -11.28
C LEU A 128 13.73 15.27 -10.06
N LEU A 129 13.16 14.23 -9.43
CA LEU A 129 12.31 14.36 -8.25
C LEU A 129 13.08 14.36 -6.93
N SER A 130 14.37 13.99 -6.93
CA SER A 130 15.22 13.94 -5.72
C SER A 130 15.24 15.21 -4.83
N PRO A 131 15.15 16.47 -5.35
CA PRO A 131 15.10 17.64 -4.48
C PRO A 131 13.78 17.76 -3.70
N GLY A 132 12.69 17.17 -4.19
CA GLY A 132 11.37 17.22 -3.56
C GLY A 132 10.97 15.92 -2.86
N TYR A 133 11.54 14.79 -3.26
CA TYR A 133 11.17 13.46 -2.80
C TYR A 133 12.39 12.65 -2.36
N HIS A 134 12.20 11.78 -1.37
CA HIS A 134 13.14 10.75 -0.96
C HIS A 134 12.63 9.38 -1.38
N VAL A 135 13.57 8.48 -1.64
CA VAL A 135 13.33 7.07 -1.94
C VAL A 135 14.18 6.23 -0.99
N GLY A 136 13.68 5.06 -0.58
CA GLY A 136 14.44 4.10 0.22
C GLY A 136 14.47 4.36 1.72
N THR A 137 13.73 5.35 2.22
CA THR A 137 13.60 5.65 3.67
C THR A 137 12.24 5.23 4.25
N GLY A 138 11.39 4.61 3.43
CA GLY A 138 9.99 4.36 3.74
C GLY A 138 9.13 4.44 2.49
N VAL A 139 7.85 4.08 2.64
CA VAL A 139 6.84 4.24 1.59
C VAL A 139 5.93 5.42 1.90
N GLY A 140 5.71 6.29 0.92
CA GLY A 140 4.86 7.46 1.05
C GLY A 140 3.38 7.08 0.93
N VAL A 141 2.54 7.60 1.82
CA VAL A 141 1.09 7.40 1.77
C VAL A 141 0.49 8.32 0.69
N THR A 142 -0.07 7.72 -0.36
CA THR A 142 -0.63 8.42 -1.53
C THR A 142 -2.15 8.51 -1.52
N TYR A 143 -2.80 7.55 -0.88
CA TYR A 143 -4.24 7.44 -0.78
C TYR A 143 -4.63 6.87 0.58
N LEU A 144 -5.74 7.38 1.13
CA LEU A 144 -6.36 6.86 2.34
C LEU A 144 -7.86 6.77 2.10
N ARG A 145 -8.45 5.63 2.44
CA ARG A 145 -9.91 5.45 2.40
C ARG A 145 -10.56 6.23 3.53
N GLU A 146 -11.58 7.02 3.19
CA GLU A 146 -12.44 7.74 4.13
C GLU A 146 -13.10 6.76 5.12
N ASP A 147 -13.27 7.17 6.38
CA ASP A 147 -13.86 6.38 7.47
C ASP A 147 -13.14 5.06 7.82
N SER A 148 -11.91 4.87 7.39
CA SER A 148 -11.10 3.70 7.78
C SER A 148 -10.44 3.89 9.15
N VAL A 149 -10.12 2.77 9.83
CA VAL A 149 -9.45 2.75 11.15
C VAL A 149 -8.08 3.45 11.15
N VAL A 150 -7.48 3.57 9.96
CA VAL A 150 -6.18 4.21 9.76
C VAL A 150 -6.28 5.72 9.52
N THR A 151 -7.49 6.27 9.44
CA THR A 151 -7.76 7.72 9.29
C THR A 151 -8.23 8.37 10.59
N GLY A 152 -8.21 9.71 10.65
CA GLY A 152 -8.65 10.49 11.80
C GLY A 152 -7.52 11.26 12.50
N TYR A 153 -7.82 11.92 13.63
CA TYR A 153 -6.88 12.84 14.31
C TYR A 153 -5.56 12.17 14.74
N ARG A 154 -5.61 10.86 15.02
CA ARG A 154 -4.43 10.03 15.36
C ARG A 154 -4.05 9.03 14.26
N GLY A 155 -4.71 9.09 13.11
CA GLY A 155 -4.48 8.24 11.94
C GLY A 155 -3.36 8.77 11.05
N LEU A 156 -3.12 8.09 9.93
CA LEU A 156 -2.20 8.49 8.88
C LEU A 156 -2.71 9.74 8.17
N ALA A 157 -1.76 10.53 7.66
CA ALA A 157 -2.05 11.62 6.74
C ALA A 157 -1.40 11.33 5.37
N LEU A 158 -1.94 11.95 4.32
CA LEU A 158 -1.33 11.91 3.00
C LEU A 158 0.08 12.52 3.05
N GLY A 159 1.05 11.84 2.44
CA GLY A 159 2.46 12.20 2.47
C GLY A 159 3.24 11.73 3.71
N ASP A 160 2.59 11.10 4.70
CA ASP A 160 3.31 10.39 5.76
C ASP A 160 4.16 9.27 5.16
N ALA A 161 5.33 9.00 5.76
CA ALA A 161 6.17 7.88 5.36
C ALA A 161 6.01 6.72 6.34
N ILE A 162 5.55 5.57 5.86
CA ILE A 162 5.54 4.33 6.64
C ILE A 162 6.93 3.71 6.54
N THR A 163 7.56 3.49 7.69
CA THR A 163 8.96 3.04 7.79
C THR A 163 9.06 1.60 8.30
N ARG A 164 8.06 1.12 9.06
CA ARG A 164 8.04 -0.25 9.59
C ARG A 164 6.62 -0.77 9.74
N VAL A 165 6.48 -2.07 9.57
CA VAL A 165 5.28 -2.86 9.86
C VAL A 165 5.67 -3.89 10.91
N ASN A 166 5.13 -3.78 12.13
CA ASN A 166 5.59 -4.55 13.30
C ASN A 166 7.12 -4.42 13.49
N SER A 167 7.84 -5.53 13.42
CA SER A 167 9.31 -5.59 13.45
C SER A 167 9.96 -5.39 12.07
N CYS A 168 9.22 -5.58 10.97
CA CYS A 168 9.69 -5.59 9.60
C CYS A 168 9.97 -4.16 9.07
N PRO A 169 11.20 -3.85 8.62
CA PRO A 169 11.52 -2.57 8.02
C PRO A 169 10.95 -2.46 6.60
N VAL A 170 10.37 -1.29 6.28
CA VAL A 170 9.79 -0.99 4.97
C VAL A 170 10.57 0.16 4.36
N ASN A 171 11.32 -0.10 3.29
CA ASN A 171 12.07 0.93 2.58
C ASN A 171 11.50 1.17 1.17
N GLN A 172 10.88 0.15 0.58
CA GLN A 172 10.28 0.18 -0.75
C GLN A 172 8.83 -0.34 -0.74
N GLN A 173 8.09 -0.04 -1.79
CA GLN A 173 6.72 -0.51 -2.00
C GLN A 173 6.63 -2.04 -2.02
N SER A 174 7.65 -2.72 -2.52
CA SER A 174 7.69 -4.19 -2.45
C SER A 174 7.82 -4.70 -1.01
N ASP A 175 8.56 -4.00 -0.15
CA ASP A 175 8.71 -4.36 1.27
C ASP A 175 7.40 -4.19 2.02
N TRP A 176 6.59 -3.18 1.66
CA TRP A 176 5.26 -2.98 2.25
C TRP A 176 4.39 -4.23 2.11
N PHE A 177 4.25 -4.76 0.89
CA PHE A 177 3.45 -5.97 0.65
C PHE A 177 4.07 -7.21 1.30
N LYS A 178 5.39 -7.39 1.22
CA LYS A 178 6.10 -8.50 1.86
C LYS A 178 5.93 -8.51 3.38
N CYS A 179 6.10 -7.36 4.03
CA CYS A 179 5.95 -7.26 5.50
C CYS A 179 4.50 -7.50 5.96
N LEU A 180 3.50 -7.10 5.16
CA LEU A 180 2.10 -7.40 5.45
C LEU A 180 1.78 -8.90 5.30
N GLU A 181 2.34 -9.54 4.28
CA GLU A 181 2.24 -10.99 4.10
C GLU A 181 2.93 -11.74 5.25
N GLU A 182 4.12 -11.30 5.66
CA GLU A 182 4.81 -11.86 6.83
C GLU A 182 3.97 -11.70 8.11
N ALA A 183 3.34 -10.55 8.31
CA ALA A 183 2.44 -10.31 9.44
C ALA A 183 1.15 -11.16 9.39
N TYR A 184 0.72 -11.60 8.21
CA TYR A 184 -0.40 -12.54 8.05
C TYR A 184 -0.02 -13.95 8.52
N ILE A 185 1.14 -14.43 8.06
CA ILE A 185 1.62 -15.81 8.28
C ILE A 185 2.14 -15.98 9.71
N HIS A 186 2.91 -15.00 10.21
CA HIS A 186 3.58 -15.06 11.51
C HIS A 186 3.14 -13.89 12.41
N PRO A 187 2.16 -14.11 13.30
CA PRO A 187 1.75 -13.09 14.27
C PRO A 187 2.91 -12.70 15.19
N SER A 188 3.16 -11.41 15.33
CA SER A 188 4.23 -10.92 16.21
C SER A 188 3.85 -11.04 17.69
N GLY A 189 4.69 -11.70 18.49
CA GLY A 189 4.62 -11.68 19.95
C GLY A 189 5.44 -10.53 20.55
N TYR A 190 5.22 -10.26 21.84
CA TYR A 190 5.87 -9.17 22.57
C TYR A 190 6.32 -9.60 23.97
N CYS A 191 7.47 -9.12 24.43
CA CYS A 191 8.05 -9.53 25.70
C CYS A 191 7.46 -8.77 26.89
N VAL A 192 6.83 -9.48 27.82
CA VAL A 192 6.22 -8.91 29.02
C VAL A 192 6.76 -9.59 30.28
N SER A 193 6.98 -8.82 31.34
CA SER A 193 7.50 -9.32 32.61
C SER A 193 6.46 -10.17 33.35
N GLY A 194 6.88 -11.33 33.86
CA GLY A 194 6.06 -12.25 34.65
C GLY A 194 5.46 -11.60 35.90
N ALA A 195 6.18 -10.71 36.57
CA ALA A 195 5.66 -9.95 37.71
C ALA A 195 4.44 -9.08 37.34
N TYR A 196 4.44 -8.50 36.14
CA TYR A 196 3.31 -7.73 35.63
C TYR A 196 2.13 -8.64 35.29
N LEU A 197 2.38 -9.81 34.69
CA LEU A 197 1.35 -10.81 34.39
C LEU A 197 0.72 -11.36 35.68
N SER A 198 1.51 -11.70 36.70
CA SER A 198 0.99 -12.20 37.98
C SER A 198 0.16 -11.16 38.73
N MET A 199 0.51 -9.87 38.64
CA MET A 199 -0.30 -8.80 39.23
C MET A 199 -1.69 -8.69 38.58
N ILE A 200 -1.79 -8.98 37.28
CA ILE A 200 -3.05 -8.95 36.54
C ILE A 200 -3.85 -10.23 36.79
N ASP A 201 -3.19 -11.38 36.82
CA ASP A 201 -3.81 -12.68 37.09
C ASP A 201 -4.40 -12.74 38.51
N ASN A 202 -3.70 -12.21 39.51
CA ASN A 202 -4.21 -12.14 40.90
C ASN A 202 -5.47 -11.28 41.06
N LYS A 203 -5.79 -10.42 40.09
CA LYS A 203 -7.06 -9.67 40.04
C LYS A 203 -8.17 -10.43 39.31
N ALA A 204 -7.85 -11.50 38.59
CA ALA A 204 -8.80 -12.32 37.85
C ALA A 204 -9.13 -13.59 38.66
N SER A 205 -10.36 -13.68 39.18
CA SER A 205 -10.80 -14.77 40.05
C SER A 205 -11.20 -16.06 39.31
N VAL A 206 -11.16 -16.09 37.97
CA VAL A 206 -11.68 -17.20 37.14
C VAL A 206 -10.81 -17.40 35.88
N PRO A 207 -10.58 -18.64 35.41
CA PRO A 207 -9.88 -18.90 34.15
C PRO A 207 -10.63 -18.32 32.94
N ARG A 208 -9.97 -17.43 32.19
CA ARG A 208 -10.50 -16.75 31.00
C ARG A 208 -10.28 -17.56 29.71
N ARG A 209 -11.23 -17.49 28.75
CA ARG A 209 -11.11 -18.12 27.41
C ARG A 209 -10.49 -17.17 26.37
N SER A 210 -10.19 -17.70 25.18
CA SER A 210 -9.55 -17.03 24.03
C SER A 210 -10.45 -16.05 23.25
N LEU A 211 -11.52 -15.53 23.84
CA LEU A 211 -12.42 -14.62 23.13
C LEU A 211 -12.04 -13.19 23.49
N SER A 212 -11.64 -12.42 22.46
CA SER A 212 -11.38 -11.00 22.61
C SER A 212 -11.62 -10.22 21.32
N ALA A 213 -11.89 -8.92 21.53
CA ALA A 213 -12.32 -7.89 20.58
C ALA A 213 -13.75 -8.09 20.07
N ILE A 214 -14.70 -7.47 20.77
CA ILE A 214 -16.06 -7.24 20.24
C ILE A 214 -15.91 -6.31 19.04
N VAL A 215 -16.18 -6.84 17.84
CA VAL A 215 -16.60 -6.01 16.72
C VAL A 215 -17.98 -5.49 17.08
N SER A 216 -18.13 -4.18 17.26
CA SER A 216 -19.45 -3.56 17.34
C SER A 216 -20.13 -3.75 15.98
N VAL A 217 -20.91 -4.83 15.83
CA VAL A 217 -21.87 -4.94 14.75
C VAL A 217 -22.94 -3.89 15.05
N ASN A 218 -22.97 -2.83 14.24
CA ASN A 218 -23.96 -1.79 14.35
C ASN A 218 -25.37 -2.40 14.28
N LYS A 219 -26.23 -1.92 15.19
CA LYS A 219 -27.68 -2.13 15.21
C LYS A 219 -28.25 -2.03 13.79
N LEU A 220 -28.81 -3.13 13.31
CA LEU A 220 -30.00 -3.09 12.50
C LEU A 220 -31.03 -4.01 13.15
N ASP A 221 -32.21 -3.43 13.29
CA ASP A 221 -33.52 -4.00 13.57
C ASP A 221 -33.92 -4.23 15.04
N GLU A 222 -34.64 -3.22 15.53
CA GLU A 222 -35.64 -3.30 16.59
C GLU A 222 -36.71 -4.34 16.23
N ASN A 223 -36.75 -5.43 16.99
CA ASN A 223 -37.94 -6.09 17.55
C ASN A 223 -37.60 -7.57 17.78
N ASP A 224 -37.24 -7.92 19.01
CA ASP A 224 -37.91 -9.06 19.62
C ASP A 224 -37.76 -9.05 21.14
N SER A 225 -38.88 -9.40 21.75
CA SER A 225 -39.21 -9.32 23.15
C SER A 225 -38.31 -10.12 24.08
N PHE A 226 -38.18 -9.55 25.28
CA PHE A 226 -37.59 -10.12 26.49
C PHE A 226 -38.25 -11.47 26.84
N GLU A 227 -37.52 -12.58 26.65
CA GLU A 227 -37.80 -13.85 27.34
C GLU A 227 -36.60 -14.26 28.18
N SER A 228 -36.81 -14.19 29.49
CA SER A 228 -35.91 -14.64 30.54
C SER A 228 -35.87 -16.17 30.58
N VAL A 229 -34.80 -16.78 30.09
CA VAL A 229 -34.45 -18.17 30.43
C VAL A 229 -33.21 -18.14 31.32
N SER A 230 -33.45 -18.38 32.61
CA SER A 230 -32.41 -18.63 33.59
C SER A 230 -32.08 -20.13 33.63
N ASN A 231 -30.80 -20.42 33.85
CA ASN A 231 -30.19 -21.68 34.28
C ASN A 231 -29.94 -22.79 33.23
N GLN A 232 -28.76 -22.74 32.60
CA GLN A 232 -27.68 -23.75 32.77
C GLN A 232 -26.39 -23.26 32.09
N ASN A 233 -25.32 -23.09 32.88
CA ASN A 233 -23.88 -22.90 32.56
C ASN A 233 -23.25 -21.65 33.19
N LYS A 234 -22.99 -21.74 34.49
CA LYS A 234 -22.12 -20.81 35.23
C LYS A 234 -20.65 -21.15 34.95
N LEU A 235 -20.17 -20.85 33.74
CA LEU A 235 -18.75 -20.85 33.38
C LEU A 235 -18.64 -20.09 32.04
N ASN A 236 -17.71 -19.13 31.94
CA ASN A 236 -17.07 -18.57 30.71
C ASN A 236 -17.15 -17.02 30.66
N GLU A 237 -16.09 -16.36 31.13
CA GLU A 237 -15.86 -14.92 30.94
C GLU A 237 -14.90 -14.67 29.76
N ASP A 238 -15.18 -13.62 28.99
CA ASP A 238 -14.29 -13.10 27.94
C ASP A 238 -12.96 -12.60 28.54
N CYS A 239 -11.91 -12.65 27.72
CA CYS A 239 -10.56 -12.31 28.20
C CYS A 239 -10.45 -10.85 28.68
N CYS A 240 -11.13 -9.93 27.99
CA CYS A 240 -11.21 -8.52 28.33
C CYS A 240 -12.67 -8.12 28.56
N THR A 241 -12.90 -7.25 29.55
CA THR A 241 -14.24 -6.68 29.79
C THR A 241 -14.60 -5.65 28.72
N VAL A 242 -15.90 -5.47 28.46
CA VAL A 242 -16.42 -4.51 27.47
C VAL A 242 -15.89 -3.09 27.70
N GLN A 243 -15.73 -2.68 28.97
CA GLN A 243 -15.22 -1.36 29.36
C GLN A 243 -13.75 -1.13 28.98
N SER A 244 -12.96 -2.20 28.85
CA SER A 244 -11.52 -2.12 28.53
C SER A 244 -11.20 -2.34 27.05
N ALA A 245 -12.21 -2.73 26.24
CA ALA A 245 -12.03 -3.17 24.85
C ALA A 245 -11.46 -2.09 23.90
N SER A 246 -11.58 -0.81 24.24
CA SER A 246 -11.05 0.31 23.42
C SER A 246 -9.53 0.48 23.52
N THR A 247 -8.88 -0.06 24.55
CA THR A 247 -7.45 0.14 24.82
C THR A 247 -6.69 -1.15 25.10
N HIS A 248 -7.39 -2.19 25.54
CA HIS A 248 -6.82 -3.48 25.90
C HIS A 248 -7.21 -4.55 24.88
N LEU A 249 -6.28 -5.48 24.64
CA LEU A 249 -6.49 -6.67 23.83
C LEU A 249 -6.14 -7.91 24.65
N CYS A 250 -6.67 -9.06 24.24
CA CYS A 250 -6.26 -10.31 24.84
C CYS A 250 -4.98 -10.82 24.21
N PHE A 251 -4.05 -11.19 25.07
CA PHE A 251 -2.83 -11.87 24.70
C PHE A 251 -2.78 -13.24 25.35
N THR A 252 -2.22 -14.20 24.64
CA THR A 252 -1.95 -15.54 25.15
C THR A 252 -0.46 -15.73 25.40
N TYR A 253 -0.11 -16.51 26.41
CA TYR A 253 1.26 -16.86 26.75
C TYR A 253 1.33 -18.26 27.35
N THR A 254 2.48 -18.91 27.24
CA THR A 254 2.69 -20.27 27.76
C THR A 254 3.48 -20.25 29.06
N THR A 255 3.01 -21.00 30.04
CA THR A 255 3.67 -21.16 31.34
C THR A 255 4.10 -22.62 31.53
N PRO A 256 5.34 -22.89 31.98
CA PRO A 256 5.77 -24.24 32.31
C PRO A 256 5.05 -24.71 33.58
N THR A 257 4.49 -25.92 33.56
CA THR A 257 3.90 -26.55 34.74
C THR A 257 4.86 -27.55 35.37
N LYS A 258 4.66 -27.89 36.66
CA LYS A 258 5.49 -28.83 37.43
C LYS A 258 5.62 -30.23 36.80
N LEU A 259 4.78 -30.57 35.82
CA LEU A 259 4.67 -31.89 35.22
C LEU A 259 5.07 -31.89 33.73
N SER A 260 6.14 -31.17 33.36
CA SER A 260 6.65 -31.07 31.96
C SER A 260 5.63 -30.62 30.89
N SER A 261 4.44 -30.18 31.30
CA SER A 261 3.35 -29.74 30.43
C SER A 261 3.33 -28.21 30.38
N THR A 262 3.01 -27.63 29.23
CA THR A 262 2.83 -26.17 29.10
C THR A 262 1.35 -25.81 29.22
N SER A 263 1.00 -24.91 30.13
CA SER A 263 -0.35 -24.36 30.23
C SER A 263 -0.44 -23.03 29.49
N ARG A 264 -1.37 -22.95 28.52
CA ARG A 264 -1.71 -21.71 27.83
C ARG A 264 -2.58 -20.85 28.75
N ARG A 265 -2.18 -19.59 28.94
CA ARG A 265 -2.85 -18.58 29.76
C ARG A 265 -3.25 -17.39 28.90
N TYR A 266 -4.19 -16.60 29.39
CA TYR A 266 -4.71 -15.41 28.73
C TYR A 266 -4.61 -14.21 29.66
N ALA A 267 -4.23 -13.05 29.13
CA ALA A 267 -4.15 -11.80 29.87
C ALA A 267 -4.73 -10.66 29.04
N CYS A 268 -5.57 -9.83 29.67
CA CYS A 268 -6.06 -8.59 29.09
C CYS A 268 -5.02 -7.49 29.33
N LEU A 269 -4.33 -7.05 28.28
CA LEU A 269 -3.22 -6.12 28.40
C LEU A 269 -3.43 -4.88 27.52
N PRO A 270 -2.93 -3.70 27.93
CA PRO A 270 -3.01 -2.49 27.12
C PRO A 270 -2.21 -2.67 25.82
N ALA A 271 -2.89 -2.68 24.68
CA ALA A 271 -2.32 -3.07 23.40
C ALA A 271 -1.12 -2.22 23.00
N ARG A 272 -1.21 -0.90 23.21
CA ARG A 272 -0.14 0.05 22.87
C ARG A 272 1.12 -0.17 23.69
N ALA A 273 0.99 -0.31 25.01
CA ALA A 273 2.14 -0.49 25.89
C ALA A 273 2.82 -1.85 25.69
N VAL A 274 2.09 -2.88 25.25
CA VAL A 274 2.65 -4.20 24.92
C VAL A 274 3.36 -4.17 23.57
N THR A 275 2.73 -3.60 22.54
CA THR A 275 3.27 -3.57 21.16
C THR A 275 4.47 -2.65 20.98
N GLU A 276 4.75 -1.78 21.95
CA GLU A 276 5.96 -0.97 22.04
C GLU A 276 7.17 -1.73 22.58
N ARG A 277 6.98 -2.93 23.16
CA ARG A 277 8.06 -3.76 23.68
C ARG A 277 8.77 -4.54 22.57
N THR A 278 9.86 -5.23 22.94
CA THR A 278 10.62 -6.08 22.03
C THR A 278 9.76 -7.22 21.51
N SER A 279 9.82 -7.47 20.20
CA SER A 279 9.11 -8.57 19.56
C SER A 279 9.75 -9.92 19.91
N CYS A 280 8.94 -10.97 19.94
CA CYS A 280 9.37 -12.34 20.18
C CYS A 280 8.48 -13.33 19.43
N ASN A 281 9.04 -14.50 19.11
CA ASN A 281 8.28 -15.64 18.62
C ASN A 281 8.11 -16.68 19.74
N VAL A 282 9.13 -16.82 20.60
CA VAL A 282 9.13 -17.72 21.74
C VAL A 282 9.62 -17.02 23.00
N THR A 283 9.28 -17.59 24.17
CA THR A 283 9.62 -17.00 25.47
C THR A 283 11.14 -16.85 25.69
N SER A 284 11.97 -17.70 25.08
CA SER A 284 13.43 -17.57 25.15
C SER A 284 13.97 -16.31 24.49
N ASP A 285 13.26 -15.73 23.51
CA ASP A 285 13.70 -14.53 22.79
C ASP A 285 13.72 -13.30 23.70
N CYS A 286 12.94 -13.31 24.78
CA CYS A 286 12.78 -12.17 25.67
C CYS A 286 13.94 -11.96 26.63
N GLY A 287 14.90 -12.89 26.68
CA GLY A 287 16.06 -12.84 27.57
C GLY A 287 15.70 -12.81 29.06
N ASN A 288 16.72 -12.89 29.91
CA ASN A 288 16.59 -12.56 31.33
C ASN A 288 16.93 -11.09 31.53
N LEU A 289 16.19 -10.40 32.41
CA LEU A 289 16.33 -8.97 32.74
C LEU A 289 17.66 -8.61 33.46
N GLY A 290 18.75 -9.36 33.22
CA GLY A 290 20.09 -9.14 33.74
C GLY A 290 21.09 -8.60 32.71
N ALA A 291 20.75 -8.52 31.42
CA ALA A 291 21.69 -8.18 30.34
C ALA A 291 21.42 -6.82 29.63
N MET A 292 20.54 -5.97 30.17
CA MET A 292 20.27 -4.64 29.61
C MET A 292 20.44 -3.53 30.66
N ARG A 293 21.68 -3.36 31.12
CA ARG A 293 22.25 -2.07 31.56
C ARG A 293 23.76 -2.13 31.40
N GLY A 294 24.29 -1.28 30.53
CA GLY A 294 25.70 -1.27 30.16
C GLY A 294 26.65 -0.90 31.31
N ASN A 295 27.81 -1.55 31.24
CA ASN A 295 29.17 -1.12 31.59
C ASN A 295 29.48 -0.44 32.94
N ASN A 296 30.42 -1.10 33.64
CA ASN A 296 31.33 -0.62 34.68
C ASN A 296 30.76 -0.14 36.02
N ASN A 297 30.67 -1.06 36.97
CA ASN A 297 31.70 -1.19 38.01
C ASN A 297 31.46 -2.48 38.80
N GLY A 298 32.53 -3.24 39.02
CA GLY A 298 32.48 -4.50 39.74
C GLY A 298 32.03 -4.32 41.18
N ILE A 299 31.36 -5.33 41.71
CA ILE A 299 31.50 -5.88 43.06
C ILE A 299 30.82 -7.26 43.02
N GLN A 300 31.58 -8.29 43.40
CA GLN A 300 31.08 -9.63 43.67
C GLN A 300 30.08 -9.57 44.82
N SER A 301 28.97 -10.30 44.71
CA SER A 301 28.27 -10.77 45.90
C SER A 301 27.55 -12.08 45.59
N GLU A 302 28.13 -13.16 46.12
CA GLU A 302 27.42 -14.41 46.39
C GLU A 302 26.43 -14.15 47.54
N SER A 303 25.14 -14.44 47.33
CA SER A 303 24.26 -14.81 48.44
C SER A 303 23.03 -15.56 47.96
N LEU A 304 22.90 -16.76 48.50
CA LEU A 304 21.81 -17.72 48.43
C LEU A 304 20.47 -17.12 48.94
N GLY A 305 19.36 -17.36 48.24
CA GLY A 305 18.01 -17.29 48.82
C GLY A 305 16.98 -16.40 48.11
N VAL A 306 15.83 -17.00 47.77
CA VAL A 306 14.62 -16.44 47.12
C VAL A 306 14.66 -16.38 45.58
N ILE A 307 14.28 -17.50 44.98
CA ILE A 307 13.88 -17.60 43.57
C ILE A 307 12.57 -16.81 43.38
N SER A 308 12.69 -15.52 43.10
CA SER A 308 11.72 -14.79 42.29
C SER A 308 12.44 -14.34 41.03
N THR A 309 12.74 -15.30 40.16
CA THR A 309 13.28 -15.02 38.84
C THR A 309 12.31 -14.10 38.12
N ARG A 310 12.77 -12.91 37.76
CA ARG A 310 12.11 -11.94 36.88
C ARG A 310 11.95 -12.54 35.47
N SER A 311 11.15 -13.60 35.34
CA SER A 311 10.90 -14.29 34.08
C SER A 311 10.19 -13.33 33.12
N MET A 312 10.68 -13.26 31.89
CA MET A 312 9.95 -12.62 30.79
C MET A 312 9.14 -13.70 30.07
N TYR A 313 7.97 -13.33 29.56
CA TYR A 313 7.11 -14.18 28.77
C TYR A 313 6.87 -13.53 27.42
N CYS A 314 6.86 -14.36 26.36
CA CYS A 314 6.39 -13.91 25.07
C CYS A 314 4.86 -13.98 25.05
N VAL A 315 4.21 -12.83 24.88
CA VAL A 315 2.75 -12.73 24.79
C VAL A 315 2.35 -12.47 23.34
N VAL A 316 1.42 -13.26 22.80
CA VAL A 316 0.98 -13.19 21.40
C VAL A 316 -0.49 -12.76 21.37
N PRO A 317 -0.91 -11.84 20.49
CA PRO A 317 -2.33 -11.47 20.39
C PRO A 317 -3.20 -12.69 20.08
N SER A 318 -4.35 -12.79 20.76
CA SER A 318 -5.34 -13.86 20.56
C SER A 318 -6.60 -13.26 19.93
N PRO A 319 -6.62 -13.02 18.61
CA PRO A 319 -7.78 -12.48 17.90
C PRO A 319 -8.98 -13.44 17.98
N PRO A 320 -10.21 -12.94 17.76
CA PRO A 320 -11.42 -13.78 17.83
C PRO A 320 -11.48 -14.77 16.66
N ASP A 321 -10.95 -14.37 15.50
CA ASP A 321 -11.04 -15.10 14.24
C ASP A 321 -9.67 -15.29 13.59
N ASN A 322 -9.57 -16.29 12.71
CA ASN A 322 -8.35 -16.59 11.96
C ASN A 322 -8.00 -15.56 10.88
N SER A 323 -8.91 -14.66 10.52
CA SER A 323 -8.66 -13.58 9.53
C SER A 323 -8.10 -12.30 10.16
N THR A 324 -8.36 -12.08 11.45
CA THR A 324 -7.98 -10.85 12.13
C THR A 324 -6.52 -10.90 12.56
N ARG A 325 -5.76 -9.84 12.24
CA ARG A 325 -4.37 -9.66 12.67
C ARG A 325 -4.18 -8.32 13.34
N LEU A 326 -3.27 -8.29 14.31
CA LEU A 326 -2.80 -7.06 14.94
C LEU A 326 -1.54 -6.58 14.21
N VAL A 327 -1.63 -5.42 13.58
CA VAL A 327 -0.54 -4.82 12.81
C VAL A 327 -0.22 -3.45 13.38
N ARG A 328 1.07 -3.21 13.64
CA ARG A 328 1.60 -1.92 14.10
C ARG A 328 2.31 -1.22 12.95
N LEU A 329 1.76 -0.08 12.52
CA LEU A 329 2.36 0.77 11.50
C LEU A 329 3.17 1.89 12.15
N VAL A 330 4.47 1.91 11.87
CA VAL A 330 5.38 2.96 12.33
C VAL A 330 5.61 3.95 11.19
N HIS A 331 5.41 5.23 11.48
CA HIS A 331 5.53 6.30 10.50
C HIS A 331 6.53 7.39 10.97
N ASN A 332 6.92 8.28 10.06
CA ASN A 332 7.96 9.28 10.26
C ASN A 332 7.55 10.54 11.05
N ARG A 333 6.28 10.69 11.47
CA ARG A 333 5.86 11.92 12.17
C ARG A 333 6.43 11.95 13.59
N HIS A 334 7.19 13.00 13.87
CA HIS A 334 7.85 13.21 15.16
C HIS A 334 6.83 13.29 16.31
N LYS A 335 7.02 12.52 17.39
CA LYS A 335 6.14 12.38 18.58
C LYS A 335 4.77 11.73 18.35
N ALA A 336 4.39 11.41 17.12
CA ALA A 336 3.15 10.68 16.88
C ALA A 336 3.35 9.19 17.19
N PRO A 337 2.43 8.56 17.93
CA PRO A 337 2.54 7.15 18.25
C PRO A 337 2.21 6.28 17.04
N ALA A 338 2.79 5.09 16.99
CA ALA A 338 2.48 4.10 15.96
C ALA A 338 0.98 3.78 15.91
N ILE A 339 0.50 3.51 14.70
CA ILE A 339 -0.90 3.17 14.45
C ILE A 339 -1.08 1.67 14.64
N LEU A 340 -2.11 1.30 15.38
CA LEU A 340 -2.46 -0.09 15.64
C LEU A 340 -3.71 -0.40 14.82
N PHE A 341 -3.56 -1.31 13.89
CA PHE A 341 -4.64 -1.86 13.10
C PHE A 341 -5.00 -3.25 13.62
N LEU A 342 -6.29 -3.49 13.85
CA LEU A 342 -6.84 -4.79 14.20
C LEU A 342 -7.96 -5.10 13.22
N GLY A 343 -7.75 -6.10 12.37
CA GLY A 343 -8.74 -6.51 11.37
C GLY A 343 -8.15 -7.40 10.29
N PRO A 344 -8.91 -7.67 9.22
CA PRO A 344 -8.42 -8.34 8.03
C PRO A 344 -7.35 -7.49 7.33
N LEU A 345 -6.25 -8.12 6.91
CA LEU A 345 -5.16 -7.43 6.20
C LEU A 345 -5.58 -6.92 4.81
N GLU A 346 -6.58 -7.55 4.19
CA GLU A 346 -7.17 -7.11 2.92
C GLU A 346 -7.78 -5.71 3.04
N ASP A 347 -8.48 -5.42 4.15
CA ASP A 347 -9.05 -4.11 4.41
C ASP A 347 -7.96 -3.05 4.58
N LEU A 348 -6.83 -3.41 5.22
CA LEU A 348 -5.71 -2.51 5.40
C LEU A 348 -5.06 -2.14 4.06
N VAL A 349 -4.80 -3.14 3.21
CA VAL A 349 -4.24 -2.95 1.86
C VAL A 349 -5.18 -2.09 1.01
N ALA A 350 -6.49 -2.34 1.10
CA ALA A 350 -7.47 -1.58 0.33
C ALA A 350 -7.75 -0.18 0.89
N SER A 351 -7.28 0.12 2.11
CA SER A 351 -7.45 1.42 2.78
C SER A 351 -6.25 2.35 2.61
N ILE A 352 -5.06 1.84 2.26
CA ILE A 352 -3.83 2.63 2.15
C ILE A 352 -3.21 2.43 0.77
N GLY A 353 -3.13 3.51 -0.01
CA GLY A 353 -2.25 3.58 -1.18
C GLY A 353 -0.84 4.01 -0.78
N VAL A 354 0.16 3.33 -1.34
CA VAL A 354 1.58 3.60 -1.06
C VAL A 354 2.38 3.83 -2.35
N SER A 355 3.50 4.54 -2.24
CA SER A 355 4.47 4.78 -3.31
C SER A 355 5.90 4.77 -2.76
N ASP A 356 6.88 4.43 -3.60
CA ASP A 356 8.32 4.53 -3.28
C ASP A 356 8.79 5.97 -3.03
N TYR A 357 8.01 6.96 -3.48
CA TYR A 357 8.36 8.36 -3.33
C TYR A 357 7.73 8.96 -2.07
N VAL A 358 8.59 9.43 -1.16
CA VAL A 358 8.20 10.14 0.06
C VAL A 358 8.43 11.64 -0.12
N PRO A 359 7.41 12.51 0.00
CA PRO A 359 7.60 13.95 -0.12
C PRO A 359 8.42 14.51 1.04
N ARG A 360 9.41 15.35 0.75
CA ARG A 360 10.19 16.09 1.77
C ARG A 360 9.34 17.14 2.50
N TRP A 361 8.44 17.78 1.75
CA TRP A 361 7.52 18.80 2.25
C TRP A 361 6.08 18.42 1.89
N PRO A 362 5.43 17.54 2.68
CA PRO A 362 4.08 17.05 2.37
C PRO A 362 3.00 18.15 2.32
N SER A 363 3.25 19.31 2.92
CA SER A 363 2.34 20.47 2.85
C SER A 363 2.36 21.21 1.51
N ILE A 364 3.43 21.05 0.71
CA ILE A 364 3.64 21.77 -0.56
C ILE A 364 3.61 20.77 -1.73
N LEU A 365 4.25 19.62 -1.56
CA LEU A 365 4.42 18.60 -2.58
C LEU A 365 3.35 17.53 -2.44
N SER A 366 2.57 17.34 -3.51
CA SER A 366 1.58 16.27 -3.59
C SER A 366 2.25 14.90 -3.61
N PRO A 367 1.81 13.91 -2.81
CA PRO A 367 2.34 12.56 -2.84
C PRO A 367 2.03 11.83 -4.16
N ASN A 368 1.05 12.29 -4.94
CA ASN A 368 0.61 11.65 -6.20
C ASN A 368 1.37 12.14 -7.45
N LEU A 369 2.15 13.23 -7.33
CA LEU A 369 2.86 13.82 -8.47
C LEU A 369 3.83 12.85 -9.16
N PRO A 370 4.66 12.05 -8.44
CA PRO A 370 5.58 11.12 -9.08
C PRO A 370 4.87 10.06 -9.93
N SER A 371 3.77 9.51 -9.40
CA SER A 371 2.96 8.51 -10.12
C SER A 371 2.31 9.12 -11.37
N PHE A 372 1.81 10.35 -11.28
CA PHE A 372 1.26 11.09 -12.42
C PHE A 372 2.31 11.33 -13.52
N LEU A 373 3.52 11.76 -13.15
CA LEU A 373 4.60 11.97 -14.11
C LEU A 373 5.08 10.66 -14.74
N GLY A 374 5.13 9.59 -13.95
CA GLY A 374 5.42 8.24 -14.45
C GLY A 374 4.40 7.82 -15.51
N LEU A 375 3.10 7.96 -15.22
CA LEU A 375 2.00 7.63 -16.13
C LEU A 375 2.00 8.44 -17.44
N LEU A 376 2.49 9.67 -17.43
CA LEU A 376 2.61 10.48 -18.65
C LEU A 376 3.79 10.06 -19.55
N CYS A 377 4.82 9.46 -18.95
CA CYS A 377 6.02 9.05 -19.67
C CYS A 377 5.95 7.59 -20.18
N THR A 378 5.03 6.78 -19.65
CA THR A 378 4.70 5.42 -20.09
C THR A 378 3.60 5.42 -21.12
#